data_AF-A0AAW1D3L6-F1
#
_entry.id   AF-A0AAW1D3L6-F1
#
_cell.length_a   1.000
_cell.length_b   1.000
_cell.length_c   1.000
_cell.angle_alpha   90.00
_cell.angle_beta   90.00
_cell.angle_gamma   90.00
#
_symmetry.space_group_name_H-M   'P 1'
#
loop_
_entity.id
_entity.type
_entity.pdbx_description
1 polymer ?
#
loop_
_entity_poly.entity_id
_entity_poly.type
_entity_poly.pdbx_seq_one_letter_code
_entity_poly.pdbx_strand_id
1 'polypeptide(L)'
;MHHIVSDIPGGPPVIFQHGFVSASDTILSQGRNVGLGFLLAQAGYDVWLPDLRGGWYSHEHLKYKTTDPKFWDFTFHEMGYYDVPAAIDKILDVTGYKQVFFIGHSMGCTVFFVMASLRPEYDRKVRAAVMLAPVAYTPTLQELKSKSFRSFLQEAEPFYNYVIGRSVYELFPRGYQSISIVRALCSPSPIQNLCFDIVALGFGENRRNLNRVCTLKFFFFIVRKIYTCATRVL
;
A
#
# COMPACT_ATOMS: atom_id res chain seq x y z
N MET A 1 -11.72 5.10 -0.23
CA MET A 1 -11.79 3.64 -0.46
C MET A 1 -12.15 3.39 -1.91
N HIS A 2 -11.32 2.63 -2.64
CA HIS A 2 -11.55 2.28 -4.04
C HIS A 2 -12.18 0.88 -4.15
N HIS A 3 -12.83 0.62 -5.28
CA HIS A 3 -13.55 -0.62 -5.56
C HIS A 3 -13.39 -0.96 -7.05
N ILE A 4 -13.11 -2.22 -7.36
CA ILE A 4 -13.02 -2.69 -8.75
C ILE A 4 -14.42 -3.15 -9.16
N VAL A 5 -15.03 -2.41 -10.09
CA VAL A 5 -16.31 -2.83 -10.70
C VAL A 5 -16.06 -4.09 -11.53
N SER A 6 -16.63 -5.20 -11.10
CA SER A 6 -16.58 -6.48 -11.81
C SER A 6 -17.82 -6.65 -12.69
N ASP A 7 -17.64 -7.33 -13.82
CA ASP A 7 -18.73 -7.74 -14.71
C ASP A 7 -19.60 -8.85 -14.08
N ILE A 8 -19.13 -9.47 -12.98
CA ILE A 8 -19.82 -10.50 -12.21
C ILE A 8 -20.20 -9.90 -10.83
N PRO A 9 -21.44 -9.40 -10.66
CA PRO A 9 -21.86 -8.77 -9.41
C PRO A 9 -22.09 -9.79 -8.28
N GLY A 10 -21.99 -9.32 -7.04
CA GLY A 10 -22.37 -10.11 -5.85
C GLY A 10 -21.35 -11.19 -5.46
N GLY A 11 -20.07 -11.01 -5.81
CA GLY A 11 -18.99 -11.86 -5.34
C GLY A 11 -18.69 -11.69 -3.84
N PRO A 12 -18.01 -12.66 -3.19
CA PRO A 12 -17.54 -12.47 -1.82
C PRO A 12 -16.55 -11.30 -1.73
N PRO A 13 -16.67 -10.40 -0.74
CA PRO A 13 -15.80 -9.25 -0.62
C PRO A 13 -14.37 -9.65 -0.22
N VAL A 14 -13.39 -9.10 -0.93
CA VAL A 14 -11.96 -9.24 -0.67
C VAL A 14 -11.35 -7.86 -0.48
N ILE A 15 -10.71 -7.64 0.66
CA ILE A 15 -9.93 -6.44 0.95
C ILE A 15 -8.49 -6.69 0.55
N PHE A 16 -7.88 -5.75 -0.17
CA PHE A 16 -6.43 -5.65 -0.25
C PHE A 16 -5.93 -4.41 0.49
N GLN A 17 -5.09 -4.62 1.49
CA GLN A 17 -4.47 -3.57 2.26
C GLN A 17 -3.00 -3.37 1.83
N HIS A 18 -2.72 -2.18 1.30
CA HIS A 18 -1.39 -1.78 0.86
C HIS A 18 -0.40 -1.62 2.02
N GLY A 19 0.90 -1.59 1.69
CA GLY A 19 1.99 -1.42 2.65
C GLY A 19 2.42 0.04 2.85
N PHE A 20 3.57 0.21 3.50
CA PHE A 20 4.20 1.51 3.75
C PHE A 20 4.58 2.21 2.44
N VAL A 21 4.32 3.53 2.34
CA VAL A 21 4.58 4.39 1.15
C VAL A 21 3.91 3.89 -0.15
N SER A 22 2.88 3.05 -0.03
CA SER A 22 2.09 2.53 -1.14
C SER A 22 0.66 3.07 -1.06
N ALA A 23 -0.16 2.72 -2.03
CA ALA A 23 -1.57 3.07 -2.09
C ALA A 23 -2.37 1.89 -2.65
N SER A 24 -3.69 1.96 -2.52
CA SER A 24 -4.67 0.98 -3.03
C SER A 24 -4.42 0.54 -4.48
N ASP A 25 -3.93 1.46 -5.30
CA ASP A 25 -3.65 1.26 -6.72
C ASP A 25 -2.46 0.34 -7.05
N THR A 26 -1.63 0.01 -6.05
CA THR A 26 -0.41 -0.81 -6.24
C THR A 26 -0.72 -2.24 -6.66
N ILE A 27 -1.85 -2.79 -6.21
CA ILE A 27 -2.31 -4.13 -6.59
C ILE A 27 -2.68 -4.24 -8.09
N LEU A 28 -2.91 -3.09 -8.74
CA LEU A 28 -3.27 -2.99 -10.15
C LEU A 28 -2.03 -2.86 -11.05
N SER A 29 -0.83 -2.82 -10.46
CA SER A 29 0.37 -2.29 -11.11
C SER A 29 0.83 -3.04 -12.37
N GLN A 30 0.55 -4.33 -12.43
CA GLN A 30 0.96 -5.22 -13.53
C GLN A 30 -0.06 -5.30 -14.67
N GLY A 31 -1.18 -4.57 -14.59
CA GLY A 31 -2.22 -4.56 -15.63
C GLY A 31 -3.23 -5.70 -15.49
N ARG A 32 -4.23 -5.72 -16.39
CA ARG A 32 -5.46 -6.53 -16.24
C ARG A 32 -5.26 -8.05 -16.18
N ASN A 33 -4.22 -8.56 -16.85
CA ASN A 33 -4.00 -10.01 -16.99
C ASN A 33 -3.05 -10.59 -15.94
N VAL A 34 -2.44 -9.76 -15.09
CA VAL A 34 -1.40 -10.17 -14.14
C VAL A 34 -1.59 -9.53 -12.75
N GLY A 35 -2.14 -8.32 -12.70
CA GLY A 35 -2.40 -7.62 -11.44
C GLY A 35 -3.42 -8.36 -10.59
N LEU A 36 -3.04 -8.68 -9.35
CA LEU A 36 -3.84 -9.50 -8.43
C LEU A 36 -5.28 -8.96 -8.26
N GLY A 37 -5.47 -7.64 -8.22
CA GLY A 37 -6.81 -7.06 -8.09
C GLY A 37 -7.71 -7.41 -9.28
N PHE A 38 -7.18 -7.39 -10.49
CA PHE A 38 -7.94 -7.76 -11.68
C PHE A 38 -8.18 -9.27 -11.78
N LEU A 39 -7.19 -10.08 -11.38
CA LEU A 39 -7.34 -11.54 -11.36
C LEU A 39 -8.41 -11.99 -10.36
N LEU A 40 -8.47 -11.36 -9.18
CA LEU A 40 -9.52 -11.62 -8.20
C LEU A 40 -10.90 -11.23 -8.72
N ALA A 41 -11.02 -10.05 -9.35
CA ALA A 41 -12.29 -9.62 -9.95
C ALA A 41 -12.75 -10.56 -11.07
N GLN A 42 -11.83 -11.01 -11.95
CA GLN A 42 -12.10 -12.01 -12.99
C GLN A 42 -12.50 -13.37 -12.43
N ALA A 43 -11.97 -13.73 -11.25
CA ALA A 43 -12.36 -14.94 -10.53
C ALA A 43 -13.70 -14.80 -9.78
N GLY A 44 -14.39 -13.66 -9.91
CA GLY A 44 -15.71 -13.44 -9.32
C GLY A 44 -15.72 -12.92 -7.88
N TYR A 45 -14.60 -12.40 -7.38
CA TYR A 45 -14.56 -11.71 -6.09
C TYR A 45 -14.95 -10.23 -6.21
N ASP A 46 -15.52 -9.71 -5.14
CA ASP A 46 -15.85 -8.29 -5.00
C ASP A 46 -14.66 -7.55 -4.36
N VAL A 47 -13.85 -6.84 -5.15
CA VAL A 47 -12.51 -6.39 -4.73
C VAL A 47 -12.52 -4.95 -4.21
N TRP A 48 -12.20 -4.79 -2.93
CA TRP A 48 -12.15 -3.52 -2.21
C TRP A 48 -10.73 -3.13 -1.84
N LEU A 49 -10.38 -1.88 -2.10
CA LEU A 49 -9.02 -1.34 -1.96
C LEU A 49 -9.06 -0.10 -1.05
N PRO A 50 -9.14 -0.28 0.27
CA PRO A 50 -9.06 0.83 1.22
C PRO A 50 -7.65 1.46 1.24
N ASP A 51 -7.62 2.76 1.53
CA ASP A 51 -6.39 3.53 1.72
C ASP A 51 -6.32 3.99 3.17
N LEU A 52 -5.15 3.81 3.80
CA LEU A 52 -4.92 4.16 5.20
C LEU A 52 -4.77 5.68 5.36
N ARG A 53 -5.11 6.20 6.56
CA ARG A 53 -4.97 7.62 6.92
C ARG A 53 -3.57 8.15 6.58
N GLY A 54 -3.52 9.38 6.04
CA GLY A 54 -2.28 10.01 5.59
C GLY A 54 -1.70 9.41 4.30
N GLY A 55 -2.26 8.30 3.80
CA GLY A 55 -2.00 7.80 2.46
C GLY A 55 -2.60 8.70 1.38
N TRP A 56 -2.13 8.56 0.14
CA TRP A 56 -2.41 9.50 -0.93
C TRP A 56 -3.89 9.80 -1.19
N TYR A 57 -4.77 8.82 -1.01
CA TYR A 57 -6.21 8.96 -1.25
C TYR A 57 -7.02 9.20 0.04
N SER A 58 -6.35 9.40 1.19
CA SER A 58 -6.95 9.50 2.52
C SER A 58 -6.33 10.67 3.32
N HIS A 59 -6.48 11.89 2.80
CA HIS A 59 -5.89 13.13 3.33
C HIS A 59 -6.90 14.11 3.97
N GLU A 60 -8.10 13.64 4.27
CA GLU A 60 -9.15 14.46 4.86
C GLU A 60 -9.38 14.10 6.33
N HIS A 61 -9.70 15.10 7.14
CA HIS A 61 -10.01 14.93 8.55
C HIS A 61 -11.02 16.00 8.97
N LEU A 62 -12.00 15.63 9.83
CA LEU A 62 -13.11 16.52 10.20
C LEU A 62 -12.67 17.76 10.99
N LYS A 63 -11.64 17.61 11.85
CA LYS A 63 -11.14 18.68 12.74
C LYS A 63 -9.82 19.33 12.29
N TYR A 64 -8.81 18.54 11.95
CA TYR A 64 -7.46 19.01 11.65
C TYR A 64 -7.22 19.09 10.13
N LYS A 65 -6.40 20.05 9.70
CA LYS A 65 -5.90 20.12 8.32
C LYS A 65 -4.57 19.39 8.21
N THR A 66 -4.15 19.00 7.01
CA THR A 66 -2.82 18.40 6.77
C THR A 66 -1.64 19.31 7.16
N THR A 67 -1.88 20.61 7.35
CA THR A 67 -0.88 21.55 7.88
C THR A 67 -0.76 21.53 9.41
N ASP A 68 -1.70 20.89 10.11
CA ASP A 68 -1.70 20.77 11.58
C ASP A 68 -0.90 19.50 11.97
N PRO A 69 0.10 19.60 12.86
CA PRO A 69 0.84 18.44 13.35
C PRO A 69 -0.05 17.33 13.92
N LYS A 70 -1.20 17.69 14.52
CA LYS A 70 -2.16 16.73 15.07
C LYS A 70 -2.85 15.86 14.01
N PHE A 71 -2.85 16.30 12.75
CA PHE A 71 -3.31 15.46 11.65
C PHE A 71 -2.41 14.23 11.47
N TRP A 72 -1.10 14.38 11.72
CA TRP A 72 -0.06 13.37 11.51
C TRP A 72 0.32 12.62 12.78
N ASP A 73 -0.37 12.87 13.89
CA ASP A 73 -0.16 12.20 15.18
C ASP A 73 -0.87 10.83 15.17
N PHE A 74 -0.33 9.92 14.37
CA PHE A 74 -0.77 8.54 14.28
C PHE A 74 0.38 7.63 13.85
N THR A 75 0.19 6.34 14.10
CA THR A 75 1.10 5.27 13.66
C THR A 75 0.30 4.17 12.97
N PHE A 76 0.95 3.04 12.68
CA PHE A 76 0.25 1.82 12.26
C PHE A 76 -0.76 1.33 13.30
N HIS A 77 -0.65 1.76 14.57
CA HIS A 77 -1.59 1.41 15.62
C HIS A 77 -3.00 1.94 15.31
N GLU A 78 -3.14 3.24 15.06
CA GLU A 78 -4.45 3.84 14.74
C GLU A 78 -5.01 3.29 13.42
N MET A 79 -4.15 2.98 12.45
CA MET A 79 -4.55 2.33 11.20
C MET A 79 -5.20 0.97 11.44
N GLY A 80 -4.57 0.12 12.25
CA GLY A 80 -5.13 -1.19 12.59
C GLY A 80 -6.34 -1.10 13.52
N TYR A 81 -6.33 -0.17 14.47
CA TYR A 81 -7.38 -0.05 15.47
C TYR A 81 -8.65 0.65 14.93
N TYR A 82 -8.51 1.59 13.98
CA TYR A 82 -9.64 2.37 13.47
C TYR A 82 -9.88 2.17 11.97
N ASP A 83 -8.86 2.29 11.11
CA ASP A 83 -9.06 2.34 9.66
C ASP A 83 -9.53 0.99 9.12
N VAL A 84 -8.85 -0.10 9.49
CA VAL A 84 -9.20 -1.45 9.03
C VAL A 84 -10.61 -1.86 9.50
N PRO A 85 -10.97 -1.73 10.79
CA PRO A 85 -12.34 -1.88 11.26
C PRO A 85 -13.39 -1.09 10.48
N ALA A 86 -13.15 0.21 10.27
CA ALA A 86 -14.09 1.07 9.55
C ALA A 86 -14.27 0.63 8.09
N ALA A 87 -13.19 0.19 7.45
CA ALA A 87 -13.25 -0.36 6.09
C ALA A 87 -14.06 -1.66 6.04
N ILE A 88 -13.79 -2.61 6.94
CA ILE A 88 -14.54 -3.87 7.03
C ILE A 88 -16.03 -3.60 7.25
N ASP A 89 -16.38 -2.77 8.22
CA ASP A 89 -17.78 -2.48 8.53
C ASP A 89 -18.49 -1.83 7.36
N LYS A 90 -17.84 -0.89 6.68
CA LYS A 90 -18.44 -0.26 5.51
C LYS A 90 -18.67 -1.24 4.37
N ILE A 91 -17.74 -2.17 4.14
CA ILE A 91 -17.86 -3.19 3.10
C ILE A 91 -18.98 -4.17 3.42
N LEU A 92 -19.07 -4.65 4.66
CA LEU A 92 -20.15 -5.56 5.08
C LEU A 92 -21.52 -4.88 5.01
N ASP A 93 -21.61 -3.60 5.38
CA ASP A 93 -22.81 -2.77 5.24
C ASP A 93 -23.27 -2.66 3.78
N VAL A 94 -22.34 -2.33 2.86
CA VAL A 94 -22.66 -2.15 1.44
C VAL A 94 -23.00 -3.46 0.73
N THR A 95 -22.27 -4.54 1.06
CA THR A 95 -22.38 -5.82 0.34
C THR A 95 -23.42 -6.77 0.92
N GLY A 96 -23.82 -6.55 2.19
CA GLY A 96 -24.71 -7.45 2.93
C GLY A 96 -24.06 -8.76 3.40
N TYR A 97 -22.80 -9.01 3.04
CA TYR A 97 -22.05 -10.16 3.52
C TYR A 97 -21.80 -10.06 5.03
N LYS A 98 -21.52 -11.21 5.67
CA LYS A 98 -21.16 -11.27 7.10
C LYS A 98 -19.66 -11.30 7.34
N GLN A 99 -18.88 -11.64 6.32
CA GLN A 99 -17.43 -11.77 6.42
C GLN A 99 -16.75 -11.27 5.16
N VAL A 100 -15.53 -10.77 5.31
CA VAL A 100 -14.61 -10.44 4.21
C VAL A 100 -13.45 -11.42 4.16
N PHE A 101 -12.83 -11.57 3.00
CA PHE A 101 -11.45 -12.04 2.90
C PHE A 101 -10.50 -10.85 3.02
N PHE A 102 -9.35 -11.05 3.65
CA PHE A 102 -8.35 -10.00 3.82
C PHE A 102 -7.02 -10.39 3.19
N ILE A 103 -6.42 -9.50 2.42
CA ILE A 103 -5.07 -9.66 1.87
C ILE A 103 -4.24 -8.48 2.34
N GLY A 104 -3.25 -8.73 3.18
CA GLY A 104 -2.32 -7.71 3.66
C GLY A 104 -0.99 -7.81 2.92
N HIS A 105 -0.37 -6.68 2.60
CA HIS A 105 1.02 -6.64 2.12
C HIS A 105 1.90 -5.78 3.04
N SER A 106 3.02 -6.34 3.53
CA SER A 106 3.98 -5.61 4.37
C SER A 106 3.30 -4.97 5.59
N MET A 107 3.31 -3.64 5.72
CA MET A 107 2.60 -2.91 6.78
C MET A 107 1.07 -3.18 6.78
N GLY A 108 0.49 -3.55 5.63
CA GLY A 108 -0.90 -4.01 5.55
C GLY A 108 -1.17 -5.27 6.39
N CYS A 109 -0.16 -6.12 6.59
CA CYS A 109 -0.23 -7.23 7.54
C CYS A 109 -0.14 -6.73 8.98
N THR A 110 0.75 -5.76 9.27
CA THR A 110 0.90 -5.18 10.61
C THR A 110 -0.41 -4.60 11.13
N VAL A 111 -1.10 -3.80 10.32
CA VAL A 111 -2.39 -3.19 10.72
C VAL A 111 -3.48 -4.25 10.91
N PHE A 112 -3.45 -5.33 10.14
CA PHE A 112 -4.32 -6.49 10.37
C PHE A 112 -4.04 -7.17 11.71
N PHE A 113 -2.76 -7.38 12.07
CA PHE A 113 -2.39 -7.98 13.36
C PHE A 113 -2.77 -7.08 14.54
N VAL A 114 -2.64 -5.76 14.41
CA VAL A 114 -3.12 -4.81 15.43
C VAL A 114 -4.63 -4.95 15.61
N MET A 115 -5.41 -4.97 14.52
CA MET A 115 -6.85 -5.18 14.60
C MET A 115 -7.19 -6.52 15.27
N ALA A 116 -6.65 -7.63 14.76
CA ALA A 116 -6.99 -8.97 15.25
C ALA A 116 -6.62 -9.17 16.73
N SER A 117 -5.55 -8.52 17.21
CA SER A 117 -5.12 -8.62 18.62
C SER A 117 -5.89 -7.70 19.56
N LEU A 118 -6.27 -6.49 19.12
CA LEU A 118 -6.86 -5.47 20.00
C LEU A 118 -8.37 -5.27 19.81
N ARG A 119 -8.94 -5.87 18.76
CA ARG A 119 -10.36 -5.77 18.37
C ARG A 119 -10.91 -7.17 18.00
N PRO A 120 -10.88 -8.15 18.92
CA PRO A 120 -11.26 -9.54 18.64
C PRO A 120 -12.70 -9.71 18.15
N GLU A 121 -13.57 -8.71 18.35
CA GLU A 121 -14.92 -8.69 17.78
C GLU A 121 -14.95 -8.65 16.23
N TYR A 122 -13.82 -8.35 15.58
CA TYR A 122 -13.64 -8.41 14.12
C TYR A 122 -13.19 -9.78 13.62
N ASP A 123 -12.75 -10.70 14.48
CA ASP A 123 -12.33 -12.05 14.06
C ASP A 123 -13.47 -12.78 13.34
N ARG A 124 -14.70 -12.66 13.85
CA ARG A 124 -15.89 -13.23 13.21
C ARG A 124 -16.25 -12.59 11.86
N LYS A 125 -15.74 -11.39 11.59
CA LYS A 125 -15.97 -10.62 10.36
C LYS A 125 -14.92 -10.90 9.28
N VAL A 126 -13.85 -11.62 9.60
CA VAL A 126 -12.81 -12.02 8.64
C VAL A 126 -12.88 -13.52 8.43
N ARG A 127 -13.20 -13.95 7.21
CA ARG A 127 -13.31 -15.37 6.85
C ARG A 127 -11.95 -16.05 6.77
N ALA A 128 -11.00 -15.38 6.13
CA ALA A 128 -9.61 -15.80 6.04
C ALA A 128 -8.73 -14.59 5.70
N ALA A 129 -7.47 -14.65 6.12
CA ALA A 129 -6.48 -13.61 5.91
C ALA A 129 -5.23 -14.18 5.22
N VAL A 130 -4.79 -13.55 4.13
CA VAL A 130 -3.58 -13.87 3.37
C VAL A 130 -2.55 -12.78 3.62
N MET A 131 -1.43 -13.15 4.24
CA MET A 131 -0.39 -12.20 4.64
C MET A 131 0.82 -12.29 3.70
N LEU A 132 1.02 -11.26 2.88
CA LEU A 132 2.12 -11.16 1.92
C LEU A 132 3.26 -10.34 2.53
N ALA A 133 4.46 -10.95 2.65
CA ALA A 133 5.62 -10.35 3.33
C ALA A 133 5.26 -9.79 4.73
N PRO A 134 4.74 -10.62 5.66
CA PRO A 134 4.23 -10.15 6.94
C PRO A 134 5.31 -9.48 7.80
N VAL A 135 4.94 -8.35 8.42
CA VAL A 135 5.75 -7.65 9.42
C VAL A 135 4.97 -7.62 10.73
N ALA A 136 5.21 -8.61 11.58
CA ALA A 136 4.60 -8.68 12.93
C ALA A 136 5.54 -8.14 14.01
N TYR A 137 6.83 -8.42 13.86
CA TYR A 137 7.89 -7.98 14.76
C TYR A 137 8.99 -7.30 13.94
N THR A 138 9.53 -6.22 14.46
CA THR A 138 10.70 -5.57 13.87
C THR A 138 11.95 -6.31 14.32
N PRO A 139 12.73 -6.92 13.40
CA PRO A 139 14.00 -7.54 13.77
C PRO A 139 14.97 -6.48 14.28
N THR A 140 15.85 -6.88 15.19
CA THR A 140 17.00 -6.06 15.58
C THR A 140 17.90 -5.80 14.36
N LEU A 141 18.67 -4.71 14.37
CA LEU A 141 19.61 -4.41 13.29
C LEU A 141 20.61 -5.55 13.03
N GLN A 142 20.92 -6.36 14.06
CA GLN A 142 21.83 -7.50 13.96
C GLN A 142 21.22 -8.69 13.21
N GLU A 143 19.91 -8.88 13.30
CA GLU A 143 19.17 -9.94 12.62
C GLU A 143 18.91 -9.64 11.13
N LEU A 144 19.06 -8.36 10.74
CA LEU A 144 18.93 -7.94 9.35
C LEU A 144 20.12 -8.40 8.49
N LYS A 145 19.88 -9.44 7.68
CA LYS A 145 20.87 -9.98 6.74
C LYS A 145 21.19 -9.02 5.58
N SER A 146 20.24 -8.18 5.20
CA SER A 146 20.42 -7.22 4.12
C SER A 146 21.18 -5.99 4.64
N LYS A 147 22.43 -5.83 4.19
CA LYS A 147 23.27 -4.68 4.55
C LYS A 147 22.63 -3.35 4.13
N SER A 148 22.07 -3.30 2.91
CA SER A 148 21.41 -2.11 2.40
C SER A 148 20.20 -1.70 3.25
N PHE A 149 19.36 -2.67 3.60
CA PHE A 149 18.18 -2.42 4.43
C PHE A 149 18.54 -2.04 5.86
N ARG A 150 19.60 -2.65 6.42
CA ARG A 150 20.13 -2.28 7.73
C ARG A 150 20.62 -0.84 7.76
N SER A 151 21.40 -0.41 6.76
CA SER A 151 21.83 0.98 6.63
C SER A 151 20.66 1.93 6.47
N PHE A 152 19.66 1.57 5.65
CA PHE A 152 18.44 2.37 5.51
C PHE A 152 17.72 2.58 6.86
N LEU A 153 17.54 1.53 7.65
CA LEU A 153 16.88 1.64 8.96
C LEU A 153 17.70 2.42 10.00
N GLN A 154 19.03 2.36 9.95
CA GLN A 154 19.90 3.15 10.84
C GLN A 154 19.75 4.66 10.60
N GLU A 155 19.55 5.07 9.35
CA GLU A 155 19.41 6.47 8.97
C GLU A 155 17.97 6.99 9.05
N ALA A 156 16.98 6.09 9.19
CA ALA A 156 15.57 6.45 9.16
C ALA A 156 15.15 7.37 10.32
N GLU A 157 15.60 7.10 11.55
CA GLU A 157 15.25 7.90 12.73
C GLU A 157 15.94 9.28 12.73
N PRO A 158 17.26 9.40 12.49
CA PRO A 158 17.91 10.71 12.32
C PRO A 158 17.26 11.55 11.20
N PHE A 159 16.96 10.91 10.07
CA PHE A 159 16.27 11.56 8.96
C PHE A 159 14.87 12.05 9.37
N TYR A 160 14.10 11.20 10.06
CA TYR A 160 12.78 11.53 10.59
C TYR A 160 12.84 12.74 11.54
N ASN A 161 13.74 12.73 12.51
CA ASN A 161 13.90 13.83 13.46
C ASN A 161 14.30 15.15 12.77
N TYR A 162 15.13 15.07 11.73
CA TYR A 162 15.55 16.21 10.92
C TYR A 162 14.39 16.85 10.12
N VAL A 163 13.50 16.05 9.54
CA VAL A 163 12.37 16.55 8.74
C VAL A 163 11.24 17.09 9.61
N ILE A 164 10.89 16.42 10.71
CA ILE A 164 9.86 16.94 11.63
C ILE A 164 10.30 18.24 12.30
N GLY A 165 11.60 18.41 12.56
CA GLY A 165 12.18 19.66 13.09
C GLY A 165 12.04 20.85 12.14
N ARG A 166 11.70 20.62 10.87
CA ARG A 166 11.37 21.65 9.87
C ARG A 166 9.87 21.77 9.60
N SER A 167 9.04 21.19 10.47
CA SER A 167 7.59 21.14 10.30
C SER A 167 7.16 20.44 9.01
N VAL A 168 7.95 19.47 8.54
CA VAL A 168 7.58 18.58 7.43
C VAL A 168 7.07 17.28 8.03
N TYR A 169 5.75 17.11 8.00
CA TYR A 169 5.07 15.97 8.61
C TYR A 169 4.69 14.88 7.60
N GLU A 170 4.47 15.26 6.34
CA GLU A 170 4.22 14.31 5.26
C GLU A 170 5.54 13.83 4.64
N LEU A 171 5.82 12.54 4.76
CA LEU A 171 6.97 11.90 4.14
C LEU A 171 6.58 11.25 2.82
N PHE A 172 7.34 11.55 1.77
CA PHE A 172 7.11 11.07 0.41
C PHE A 172 5.76 11.49 -0.21
N PRO A 173 5.41 12.80 -0.22
CA PRO A 173 4.18 13.28 -0.84
C PRO A 173 4.17 12.93 -2.33
N ARG A 174 3.03 12.46 -2.83
CA ARG A 174 2.88 12.03 -4.23
C ARG A 174 2.44 13.18 -5.15
N GLY A 175 3.13 14.32 -5.08
CA GLY A 175 2.88 15.48 -5.94
C GLY A 175 3.42 15.35 -7.37
N TYR A 176 3.11 16.33 -8.22
CA TYR A 176 3.62 16.41 -9.60
C TYR A 176 5.15 16.33 -9.67
N GLN A 177 5.85 16.96 -8.73
CA GLN A 177 7.31 17.00 -8.68
C GLN A 177 7.90 15.62 -8.35
N SER A 178 7.43 14.96 -7.28
CA SER A 178 7.91 13.62 -6.92
C SER A 178 7.58 12.61 -8.02
N ILE A 179 6.41 12.71 -8.63
CA ILE A 179 6.02 11.90 -9.78
C ILE A 179 6.99 12.11 -10.96
N SER A 180 7.33 13.36 -11.27
CA SER A 180 8.25 13.69 -12.35
C SER A 180 9.66 13.16 -12.11
N ILE A 181 10.18 13.31 -10.89
CA ILE A 181 11.52 12.84 -10.50
C ILE A 181 11.61 11.32 -10.63
N VAL A 182 10.68 10.60 -9.99
CA VAL A 182 10.72 9.14 -10.03
C VAL A 182 10.52 8.68 -11.49
N ARG A 183 9.75 9.40 -12.33
CA ARG A 183 9.55 9.02 -13.74
C ARG A 183 10.85 9.15 -14.51
N ALA A 184 11.59 10.23 -14.29
CA ALA A 184 12.89 10.44 -14.93
C ALA A 184 13.88 9.33 -14.53
N LEU A 185 13.91 8.95 -13.25
CA LEU A 185 14.81 7.91 -12.74
C LEU A 185 14.41 6.49 -13.15
N CYS A 186 13.11 6.17 -13.18
CA CYS A 186 12.64 4.79 -13.35
C CYS A 186 12.23 4.45 -14.78
N SER A 187 12.18 5.42 -15.71
CA SER A 187 11.87 5.16 -17.12
C SER A 187 12.98 4.35 -17.81
N PRO A 188 12.67 3.53 -18.83
CA PRO A 188 13.69 2.79 -19.58
C PRO A 188 14.74 3.75 -20.12
N SER A 189 15.92 3.72 -19.51
CA SER A 189 17.03 4.64 -19.76
C SER A 189 18.29 4.07 -19.11
N PRO A 190 19.49 4.57 -19.47
CA PRO A 190 20.74 4.13 -18.83
C PRO A 190 20.76 4.33 -17.31
N ILE A 191 20.04 5.33 -16.79
CA ILE A 191 19.96 5.64 -15.36
C ILE A 191 18.91 4.79 -14.61
N GLN A 192 18.13 3.94 -15.30
CA GLN A 192 17.08 3.13 -14.68
C GLN A 192 17.60 2.22 -13.56
N ASN A 193 18.85 1.77 -13.66
CA ASN A 193 19.47 0.96 -12.61
C ASN A 193 19.54 1.71 -11.27
N LEU A 194 19.69 3.04 -11.28
CA LEU A 194 19.67 3.85 -10.06
C LEU A 194 18.31 3.81 -9.38
N CYS A 195 17.22 3.83 -10.15
CA CYS A 195 15.88 3.62 -9.60
C CYS A 195 15.78 2.25 -8.90
N PHE A 196 16.26 1.18 -9.54
CA PHE A 196 16.25 -0.15 -8.92
C PHE A 196 17.19 -0.26 -7.71
N ASP A 197 18.32 0.44 -7.71
CA ASP A 197 19.21 0.53 -6.54
C ASP A 197 18.45 1.15 -5.36
N ILE A 198 17.76 2.27 -5.56
CA ILE A 198 16.96 2.95 -4.53
C ILE A 198 15.85 2.03 -4.01
N VAL A 199 15.15 1.33 -4.88
CA VAL A 199 14.11 0.35 -4.48
C VAL A 199 14.72 -0.80 -3.69
N ALA A 200 15.90 -1.28 -4.10
CA ALA A 200 16.59 -2.37 -3.43
C ALA A 200 17.12 -1.99 -2.03
N LEU A 201 17.39 -0.70 -1.78
CA LEU A 201 17.73 -0.23 -0.43
C LEU A 201 16.58 -0.43 0.55
N GLY A 202 15.34 -0.17 0.14
CA GLY A 202 14.16 -0.28 1.00
C GLY A 202 13.52 -1.67 1.05
N PHE A 203 13.50 -2.39 -0.08
CA PHE A 203 12.69 -3.62 -0.23
C PHE A 203 13.51 -4.87 -0.61
N GLY A 204 14.83 -4.73 -0.77
CA GLY A 204 15.73 -5.82 -1.12
C GLY A 204 15.96 -5.99 -2.63
N GLU A 205 17.06 -6.66 -2.95
CA GLU A 205 17.55 -6.80 -4.33
C GLU A 205 16.97 -8.04 -5.02
N ASN A 206 16.03 -7.83 -5.95
CA ASN A 206 15.57 -8.88 -6.86
C ASN A 206 15.16 -8.32 -8.23
N ARG A 207 16.10 -7.67 -8.92
CA ARG A 207 15.87 -7.07 -10.25
C ARG A 207 15.35 -8.03 -11.31
N ARG A 208 15.65 -9.33 -11.20
CA ARG A 208 15.22 -10.34 -12.18
C ARG A 208 13.71 -10.53 -12.18
N ASN A 209 13.05 -10.30 -11.04
CA ASN A 209 11.61 -10.44 -10.90
C ASN A 209 10.85 -9.12 -11.09
N LEU A 210 11.55 -8.04 -11.46
CA LEU A 210 10.95 -6.74 -11.72
C LEU A 210 10.76 -6.54 -13.22
N ASN A 211 9.52 -6.24 -13.63
CA ASN A 211 9.23 -5.88 -15.00
C ASN A 211 9.76 -4.46 -15.28
N ARG A 212 10.89 -4.34 -15.98
CA ARG A 212 11.54 -3.05 -16.28
C ARG A 212 10.65 -2.00 -16.97
N VAL A 213 9.56 -2.41 -17.60
CA VAL A 213 8.57 -1.53 -18.22
C VAL A 213 7.42 -1.18 -17.26
N CYS A 214 6.94 -2.15 -16.48
CA CYS A 214 5.84 -1.95 -15.54
C CYS A 214 6.26 -1.47 -14.14
N THR A 215 7.54 -1.56 -13.75
CA THR A 215 8.03 -1.09 -12.44
C THR A 215 7.84 0.42 -12.26
N LEU A 216 7.84 1.21 -13.35
CA LEU A 216 7.38 2.60 -13.30
C LEU A 216 6.00 2.69 -12.65
N LYS A 217 5.07 1.83 -13.08
CA LYS A 217 3.68 1.97 -12.68
C LYS A 217 3.46 1.69 -11.20
N PHE A 218 4.28 0.82 -10.58
CA PHE A 218 4.29 0.59 -9.12
C PHE A 218 4.41 1.89 -8.31
N PHE A 219 5.15 2.90 -8.81
CA PHE A 219 5.31 4.20 -8.16
C PHE A 219 4.31 5.28 -8.66
N PHE A 220 3.56 5.02 -9.73
CA PHE A 220 2.83 6.06 -10.48
C PHE A 220 1.37 5.79 -10.79
N PHE A 221 0.75 4.72 -10.29
CA PHE A 221 -0.63 4.39 -10.65
C PHE A 221 -1.63 5.50 -10.29
N ILE A 222 -1.87 6.49 -11.14
CA ILE A 222 -2.96 7.47 -10.94
C ILE A 222 -4.17 6.83 -11.62
N VAL A 223 -5.31 6.79 -10.92
CA VAL A 223 -6.59 6.21 -11.39
C VAL A 223 -6.96 6.65 -12.83
N ARG A 224 -6.49 7.82 -13.29
CA ARG A 224 -6.69 8.33 -14.67
C ARG A 224 -6.04 7.52 -15.81
N LYS A 225 -5.13 6.56 -15.56
CA LYS A 225 -4.43 5.79 -16.62
C LYS A 225 -4.61 4.26 -16.51
N ILE A 226 -5.85 3.80 -16.30
CA ILE A 226 -6.21 2.37 -16.41
C ILE A 226 -5.90 1.80 -17.83
N TYR A 227 -5.84 2.65 -18.87
CA TYR A 227 -5.85 2.22 -20.27
C TYR A 227 -4.50 1.88 -20.92
N THR A 228 -3.35 2.37 -20.43
CA THR A 228 -2.09 2.27 -21.21
C THR A 228 -1.32 0.94 -21.07
N CYS A 229 -1.79 -0.02 -20.27
CA CYS A 229 -1.31 -1.41 -20.35
C CYS A 229 -2.21 -2.33 -21.18
N ALA A 230 -3.43 -1.88 -21.50
CA ALA A 230 -4.42 -2.69 -22.20
C ALA A 230 -4.11 -2.90 -23.70
N THR A 231 -3.16 -2.13 -24.27
CA THR A 231 -2.97 -2.03 -25.73
C THR A 231 -1.63 -2.54 -26.26
N ARG A 232 -0.82 -3.25 -25.47
CA ARG A 232 0.46 -3.84 -25.97
C ARG A 232 0.57 -5.36 -25.85
N VAL A 233 -0.55 -6.04 -25.73
CA VAL A 233 -0.64 -7.49 -25.99
C VAL A 233 -1.87 -7.74 -26.86
N LEU A 234 -1.77 -7.30 -28.12
CA LEU A 234 -2.40 -7.89 -29.29
C LEU A 234 -1.31 -8.02 -30.35
#